data_AF-A0A2V2U875-F1
#
_entry.id   AF-A0A2V2U875-F1
#
_cell.length_a   1.000
_cell.length_b   1.000
_cell.length_c   1.000
_cell.angle_alpha   90.00
_cell.angle_beta   90.00
_cell.angle_gamma   90.00
#
_symmetry.space_group_name_H-M   'P 1'
#
loop_
_entity.id
_entity.type
_entity.pdbx_description
1 polymer ?
#
loop_
_entity_poly.entity_id
_entity_poly.type
_entity_poly.pdbx_seq_one_letter_code
_entity_poly.pdbx_strand_id
1 'polypeptide(L)'
;MPAAIDRQIKKQVINQWLSGDSRDTIAVDNNIGAGTVSNIINEWKKGIEDSEYDNVRQLTVSLKKQGIGLDKLACTVRLNNYIKNIGANEDKIESFIANLANSPEPEKLIDVTNQVAHLSRSESIPLEELEGHVKQKEEEKQRLEEAIKHNRAILDSTNVDVQTISEYTHLKDELFGIHLFIIVGYIGYIGYIAFLV
;
A
#
# COMPACT_ATOMS: atom_id res chain seq x y z
N MET A 1 34.85 -54.62 3.03
CA MET A 1 33.49 -54.11 2.74
C MET A 1 33.63 -52.70 2.21
N PRO A 2 32.93 -52.29 1.14
CA PRO A 2 33.00 -50.90 0.67
C PRO A 2 32.46 -49.96 1.74
N ALA A 3 33.05 -48.78 1.86
CA ALA A 3 32.69 -47.78 2.87
C ALA A 3 31.21 -47.41 2.77
N ALA A 4 30.54 -47.30 3.92
CA ALA A 4 29.16 -46.84 3.99
C ALA A 4 29.09 -45.41 3.44
N ILE A 5 28.26 -45.21 2.42
CA ILE A 5 28.07 -43.90 1.80
C ILE A 5 27.36 -43.00 2.79
N ASP A 6 27.88 -41.78 2.91
CA ASP A 6 27.33 -40.79 3.80
C ASP A 6 25.86 -40.46 3.47
N ARG A 7 25.06 -40.23 4.53
CA ARG A 7 23.63 -39.96 4.44
C ARG A 7 23.36 -38.65 3.70
N GLN A 8 24.26 -37.67 3.79
CA GLN A 8 24.15 -36.41 3.07
C GLN A 8 24.23 -36.62 1.56
N ILE A 9 25.19 -37.44 1.11
CA ILE A 9 25.36 -37.81 -0.31
C ILE A 9 24.11 -38.52 -0.82
N LYS A 10 23.55 -39.48 -0.06
CA LYS A 10 22.29 -40.14 -0.44
C LYS A 10 21.16 -39.12 -0.67
N LYS A 11 21.00 -38.14 0.23
CA LYS A 11 19.98 -37.09 0.09
C LYS A 11 20.23 -36.19 -1.13
N GLN A 12 21.48 -35.80 -1.38
CA GLN A 12 21.85 -34.99 -2.55
C GLN A 12 21.54 -35.70 -3.87
N VAL A 13 21.92 -36.99 -3.97
CA VAL A 13 21.63 -37.83 -5.14
C VAL A 13 20.13 -37.87 -5.45
N ILE A 14 19.28 -38.09 -4.43
CA ILE A 14 17.83 -38.11 -4.62
C ILE A 14 17.29 -36.74 -5.03
N ASN A 15 17.76 -35.65 -4.42
CA ASN A 15 17.33 -34.30 -4.80
C ASN A 15 17.68 -33.95 -6.25
N GLN A 16 18.90 -34.23 -6.69
CA GLN A 16 19.33 -33.99 -8.07
C GLN A 16 18.58 -34.89 -9.05
N TRP A 17 18.32 -36.14 -8.66
CA TRP A 17 17.49 -37.04 -9.46
C TRP A 17 16.05 -36.56 -9.57
N LEU A 18 15.40 -36.11 -8.50
CA LEU A 18 14.06 -35.51 -8.59
C LEU A 18 14.08 -34.20 -9.40
N SER A 19 15.19 -33.47 -9.36
CA SER A 19 15.41 -32.26 -10.16
C SER A 19 15.67 -32.54 -11.65
N GLY A 20 15.66 -33.80 -12.07
CA GLY A 20 15.80 -34.17 -13.49
C GLY A 20 17.24 -34.31 -13.98
N ASP A 21 18.25 -34.28 -13.10
CA ASP A 21 19.65 -34.43 -13.53
C ASP A 21 19.92 -35.86 -14.03
N SER A 22 20.89 -35.99 -14.93
CA SER A 22 21.29 -37.29 -15.47
C SER A 22 22.09 -38.07 -14.43
N ARG A 23 22.01 -39.40 -14.46
CA ARG A 23 22.79 -40.27 -13.56
C ARG A 23 24.28 -39.95 -13.60
N ASP A 24 24.80 -39.70 -14.80
CA ASP A 24 26.23 -39.47 -15.00
C ASP A 24 26.64 -38.08 -14.51
N THR A 25 25.77 -37.07 -14.66
CA THR A 25 25.95 -35.74 -14.04
C THR A 25 26.00 -35.85 -12.52
N ILE A 26 25.03 -36.55 -11.91
CA ILE A 26 24.96 -36.76 -10.47
C ILE A 26 26.20 -37.49 -9.95
N ALA A 27 26.68 -38.49 -10.69
CA ALA A 27 27.88 -39.24 -10.35
C ALA A 27 29.12 -38.33 -10.29
N VAL A 28 29.28 -37.45 -11.27
CA VAL A 28 30.36 -36.45 -11.32
C VAL A 28 30.22 -35.46 -10.17
N ASP A 29 29.05 -34.87 -9.97
CA ASP A 29 28.81 -33.82 -8.97
C ASP A 29 29.06 -34.28 -7.52
N ASN A 30 28.82 -35.57 -7.24
CA ASN A 30 28.99 -36.14 -5.90
C ASN A 30 30.28 -36.99 -5.77
N ASN A 31 31.11 -37.07 -6.81
CA ASN A 31 32.32 -37.90 -6.86
C ASN A 31 32.05 -39.38 -6.48
N ILE A 32 31.00 -39.97 -7.05
CA ILE A 32 30.61 -41.37 -6.83
C ILE A 32 30.44 -42.12 -8.14
N GLY A 33 30.46 -43.46 -8.11
CA GLY A 33 30.20 -44.27 -9.29
C GLY A 33 28.76 -44.19 -9.78
N ALA A 34 28.54 -44.22 -11.10
CA ALA A 34 27.20 -44.22 -11.68
C ALA A 34 26.32 -45.40 -11.20
N GLY A 35 26.92 -46.58 -10.98
CA GLY A 35 26.21 -47.72 -10.37
C GLY A 35 25.77 -47.46 -8.93
N THR A 36 26.54 -46.67 -8.19
CA THR A 36 26.20 -46.23 -6.83
C THR A 36 24.99 -45.30 -6.82
N VAL A 37 24.92 -44.35 -7.77
CA VAL A 37 23.74 -43.49 -7.97
C VAL A 37 22.50 -44.33 -8.21
N SER A 38 22.56 -45.30 -9.13
CA SER A 38 21.44 -46.21 -9.42
C SER A 38 21.01 -47.02 -8.20
N ASN A 39 21.96 -47.52 -7.40
CA ASN A 39 21.64 -48.25 -6.18
C ASN A 39 20.93 -47.38 -5.15
N ILE A 40 21.39 -46.14 -4.93
CA ILE A 40 20.76 -45.19 -4.01
C ILE A 40 19.32 -44.88 -4.45
N ILE A 41 19.10 -44.62 -5.74
CA ILE A 41 17.76 -44.35 -6.28
C ILE A 41 16.85 -45.56 -6.11
N ASN A 42 17.34 -46.77 -6.43
CA ASN A 42 16.55 -47.99 -6.30
C ASN A 42 16.23 -48.34 -4.84
N GLU A 43 17.17 -48.12 -3.93
CA GLU A 43 16.95 -48.27 -2.48
C GLU A 43 15.87 -47.30 -1.99
N TRP A 44 15.93 -46.03 -2.43
CA TRP A 44 14.93 -45.03 -2.09
C TRP A 44 13.55 -45.35 -2.66
N LYS A 45 13.47 -45.76 -3.94
CA LYS A 45 12.20 -46.17 -4.60
C LYS A 45 11.52 -47.33 -3.87
N LYS A 46 12.29 -48.32 -3.37
CA LYS A 46 11.74 -49.45 -2.61
C LYS A 46 11.09 -49.03 -1.29
N GLY A 47 11.48 -47.89 -0.73
CA GLY A 47 10.92 -47.35 0.51
C GLY A 47 9.64 -46.52 0.32
N ILE A 48 9.16 -46.37 -0.92
CA ILE A 48 7.98 -45.57 -1.27
C ILE A 48 6.97 -46.49 -1.95
N GLU A 49 5.84 -46.74 -1.29
CA GLU A 49 4.65 -47.33 -1.89
C GLU A 49 3.99 -46.25 -2.76
N ASP A 50 4.42 -46.12 -4.02
CA ASP A 50 3.63 -45.66 -5.18
C ASP A 50 4.52 -45.03 -6.28
N SER A 51 4.14 -45.26 -7.54
CA SER A 51 4.94 -44.99 -8.75
C SER A 51 4.98 -43.52 -9.21
N GLU A 52 4.49 -42.57 -8.41
CA GLU A 52 4.30 -41.19 -8.87
C GLU A 52 5.62 -40.40 -9.00
N TYR A 53 6.70 -40.84 -8.35
CA TYR A 53 8.01 -40.17 -8.43
C TYR A 53 8.60 -40.16 -9.84
N ASP A 54 8.30 -41.16 -10.69
CA ASP A 54 8.76 -41.17 -12.07
C ASP A 54 7.99 -40.15 -12.91
N ASN A 55 6.70 -39.93 -12.61
CA ASN A 55 5.89 -38.87 -13.22
C ASN A 55 6.41 -37.48 -12.80
N VAL A 56 6.74 -37.29 -11.51
CA VAL A 56 7.33 -36.05 -10.99
C VAL A 56 8.68 -35.76 -11.66
N ARG A 57 9.53 -36.78 -11.82
CA ARG A 57 10.80 -36.62 -12.55
C ARG A 57 10.55 -36.30 -14.02
N GLN A 58 9.63 -36.98 -14.69
CA GLN A 58 9.31 -36.74 -16.10
C GLN A 58 8.81 -35.31 -16.33
N LEU A 59 7.95 -34.81 -15.44
CA LEU A 59 7.50 -33.42 -15.44
C LEU A 59 8.68 -32.46 -15.28
N THR A 60 9.53 -32.68 -14.28
CA THR A 60 10.69 -31.81 -14.00
C THR A 60 11.69 -31.78 -15.16
N VAL A 61 11.97 -32.93 -15.78
CA VAL A 61 12.81 -33.02 -16.98
C VAL A 61 12.19 -32.25 -18.15
N SER A 62 10.88 -32.37 -18.35
CA SER A 62 10.16 -31.66 -19.41
C SER A 62 10.19 -30.15 -19.22
N LEU A 63 10.03 -29.69 -17.97
CA LEU A 63 10.12 -28.27 -17.61
C LEU A 63 11.53 -27.72 -17.82
N LYS A 64 12.58 -28.46 -17.41
CA LYS A 64 13.98 -28.07 -17.65
C LYS A 64 14.27 -27.92 -19.14
N LYS A 65 13.75 -28.81 -20.00
CA LYS A 65 13.89 -28.69 -21.46
C LYS A 65 13.26 -27.43 -22.03
N GLN A 66 12.24 -26.89 -21.36
CA GLN A 66 11.59 -25.63 -21.71
C GLN A 66 12.20 -24.41 -21.01
N GLY A 67 13.30 -24.59 -20.25
CA GLY A 67 13.93 -23.50 -19.49
C GLY A 67 13.11 -23.04 -18.27
N ILE A 68 12.19 -23.87 -17.79
CA ILE A 68 11.34 -23.57 -16.63
C ILE A 68 11.92 -24.30 -15.40
N GLY A 69 12.34 -23.52 -14.41
CA GLY A 69 12.77 -24.04 -13.11
C GLY A 69 11.57 -24.39 -12.20
N LEU A 70 11.83 -25.20 -11.17
CA LEU A 70 10.82 -25.59 -10.17
C LEU A 70 10.27 -24.39 -9.38
N ASP A 71 11.09 -23.35 -9.20
CA ASP A 71 10.71 -22.06 -8.61
C ASP A 71 9.61 -21.36 -9.42
N LYS A 72 9.75 -21.33 -10.74
CA LYS A 72 8.74 -20.79 -11.66
C LYS A 72 7.48 -21.63 -11.64
N LEU A 73 7.59 -22.96 -11.65
CA LEU A 73 6.44 -23.86 -11.53
C LEU A 73 5.66 -23.61 -10.24
N ALA A 74 6.36 -23.49 -9.11
CA ALA A 74 5.73 -23.20 -7.82
C ALA A 74 5.00 -21.85 -7.82
N CYS A 75 5.56 -20.84 -8.50
CA CYS A 75 4.90 -19.55 -8.71
C CYS A 75 3.61 -19.70 -9.53
N THR A 76 3.67 -20.42 -10.66
CA THR A 76 2.51 -20.67 -11.53
C THR A 76 1.40 -21.44 -10.80
N VAL A 77 1.76 -22.45 -10.00
CA VAL A 77 0.78 -23.20 -9.20
C VAL A 77 0.12 -22.30 -8.14
N ARG A 78 0.90 -21.45 -7.46
CA ARG A 78 0.35 -20.46 -6.51
C ARG A 78 -0.61 -19.50 -7.20
N LEU A 79 -0.24 -18.98 -8.37
CA LEU A 79 -1.09 -18.10 -9.16
C LEU A 79 -2.40 -18.79 -9.56
N ASN A 80 -2.32 -20.02 -10.06
CA ASN A 80 -3.49 -20.82 -10.43
C ASN A 80 -4.44 -21.06 -9.24
N ASN A 81 -3.89 -21.29 -8.04
CA ASN A 81 -4.70 -21.44 -6.84
C ASN A 81 -5.40 -20.13 -6.46
N TYR A 82 -4.75 -18.97 -6.61
CA TYR A 82 -5.43 -17.68 -6.41
C TYR A 82 -6.58 -17.49 -7.41
N ILE A 83 -6.36 -17.78 -8.69
CA ILE A 83 -7.39 -17.68 -9.73
C ILE A 83 -8.61 -18.54 -9.37
N LYS A 84 -8.39 -19.80 -8.99
CA LYS A 84 -9.46 -20.71 -8.57
C LYS A 84 -10.21 -20.25 -7.33
N ASN A 85 -9.50 -19.65 -6.37
CA ASN A 85 -10.07 -19.26 -5.08
C ASN A 85 -10.78 -17.90 -5.09
N ILE A 86 -10.56 -17.05 -6.10
CA ILE A 86 -11.20 -15.74 -6.21
C ILE A 86 -12.71 -15.85 -6.44
N GLY A 87 -13.21 -17.00 -6.91
CA GLY A 87 -14.64 -17.22 -7.16
C GLY A 87 -15.20 -16.38 -8.32
N ALA A 88 -14.34 -15.69 -9.06
CA ALA A 88 -14.69 -14.98 -10.27
C ALA A 88 -14.63 -15.93 -11.47
N ASN A 89 -15.42 -15.61 -12.49
CA ASN A 89 -15.42 -16.33 -13.77
C ASN A 89 -14.03 -16.23 -14.43
N GLU A 90 -13.49 -17.38 -14.87
CA GLU A 90 -12.15 -17.48 -15.47
C GLU A 90 -12.00 -16.58 -16.72
N ASP A 91 -13.01 -16.52 -17.60
CA ASP A 91 -13.00 -15.66 -18.80
C ASP A 91 -12.89 -14.17 -18.44
N LYS A 92 -13.50 -13.75 -17.32
CA LYS A 92 -13.39 -12.37 -16.83
C LYS A 92 -11.98 -12.08 -16.31
N ILE A 93 -11.35 -13.04 -15.64
CA ILE A 93 -9.97 -12.91 -15.18
C ILE A 93 -9.03 -12.85 -16.38
N GLU A 94 -9.22 -13.71 -17.38
CA GLU A 94 -8.44 -13.70 -18.61
C GLU A 94 -8.58 -12.36 -19.35
N SER A 95 -9.81 -11.86 -19.50
CA SER A 95 -10.08 -10.56 -20.12
C SER A 95 -9.39 -9.42 -19.37
N PHE A 96 -9.41 -9.44 -18.02
CA PHE A 96 -8.71 -8.46 -17.20
C PHE A 96 -7.19 -8.50 -17.42
N ILE A 97 -6.59 -9.69 -17.42
CA ILE A 97 -5.15 -9.87 -17.68
C ILE A 97 -4.80 -9.40 -19.10
N ALA A 98 -5.62 -9.71 -20.10
CA ALA A 98 -5.41 -9.26 -21.47
C ALA A 98 -5.47 -7.73 -21.61
N ASN A 99 -6.43 -7.08 -20.93
CA ASN A 99 -6.52 -5.63 -20.88
C ASN A 99 -5.30 -4.99 -20.21
N LEU A 100 -4.79 -5.58 -19.13
CA LEU A 100 -3.56 -5.14 -18.48
C LEU A 100 -2.36 -5.28 -19.41
N ALA A 101 -2.20 -6.40 -20.09
CA ALA A 101 -1.08 -6.65 -20.99
C ALA A 101 -1.01 -5.68 -22.18
N ASN A 102 -2.17 -5.19 -22.63
CA ASN A 102 -2.27 -4.20 -23.71
C ASN A 102 -2.19 -2.74 -23.22
N SER A 103 -2.14 -2.51 -21.90
CA SER A 103 -2.01 -1.17 -21.35
C SER A 103 -0.57 -0.66 -21.51
N PRO A 104 -0.37 0.63 -21.83
CA PRO A 104 0.95 1.25 -21.81
C PRO A 104 1.54 1.31 -20.39
N GLU A 105 0.70 1.26 -19.34
CA GLU A 105 1.10 1.41 -17.94
C GLU A 105 0.42 0.34 -17.06
N PRO A 106 0.78 -0.95 -17.22
CA PRO A 106 0.12 -2.06 -16.54
C PRO A 106 0.25 -1.98 -15.01
N GLU A 107 1.41 -1.56 -14.52
CA GLU A 107 1.66 -1.41 -13.07
C GLU A 107 0.73 -0.38 -12.43
N LYS A 108 0.53 0.78 -13.07
CA LYS A 108 -0.37 1.81 -12.54
C LYS A 108 -1.82 1.35 -12.49
N LEU A 109 -2.27 0.58 -13.48
CA LEU A 109 -3.62 0.01 -13.45
C LEU A 109 -3.81 -0.99 -12.30
N ILE A 110 -2.79 -1.81 -12.05
CA ILE A 110 -2.78 -2.72 -10.90
C ILE A 110 -2.84 -1.92 -9.59
N ASP A 111 -2.04 -0.85 -9.47
CA ASP A 111 -2.03 0.01 -8.29
C ASP A 111 -3.40 0.67 -8.04
N VAL A 112 -4.02 1.22 -9.10
CA VAL A 112 -5.37 1.81 -9.00
C VAL A 112 -6.40 0.75 -8.58
N THR A 113 -6.33 -0.45 -9.15
CA THR A 113 -7.23 -1.56 -8.79
C THR A 113 -7.06 -1.93 -7.30
N ASN A 114 -5.82 -1.98 -6.82
CA ASN A 114 -5.52 -2.25 -5.42
C ASN A 114 -6.02 -1.13 -4.49
N GLN A 115 -5.88 0.13 -4.89
CA GLN A 115 -6.39 1.28 -4.13
C GLN A 115 -7.91 1.25 -4.04
N VAL A 116 -8.61 0.98 -5.14
CA VAL A 116 -10.08 0.82 -5.18
C VAL A 116 -10.53 -0.30 -4.24
N ALA A 117 -9.88 -1.46 -4.32
CA ALA A 117 -10.19 -2.59 -3.45
C ALA A 117 -9.84 -2.33 -1.97
N HIS A 118 -8.83 -1.49 -1.69
CA HIS A 118 -8.51 -1.07 -0.34
C HIS A 118 -9.58 -0.12 0.21
N LEU A 119 -9.97 0.91 -0.54
CA LEU A 119 -10.99 1.88 -0.14
C LEU A 119 -12.33 1.23 0.19
N SER A 120 -12.79 0.32 -0.68
CA SER A 120 -14.02 -0.45 -0.45
C SER A 120 -13.96 -1.22 0.88
N ARG A 121 -12.82 -1.81 1.23
CA ARG A 121 -12.64 -2.54 2.49
C ARG A 121 -12.48 -1.62 3.71
N SER A 122 -11.68 -0.56 3.60
CA SER A 122 -11.38 0.33 4.72
C SER A 122 -12.59 1.17 5.14
N GLU A 123 -13.40 1.58 4.17
CA GLU A 123 -14.59 2.39 4.40
C GLU A 123 -15.88 1.55 4.45
N SER A 124 -15.76 0.22 4.26
CA SER A 124 -16.89 -0.73 4.18
C SER A 124 -17.94 -0.34 3.13
N ILE A 125 -17.49 0.25 2.02
CA ILE A 125 -18.34 0.71 0.93
C ILE A 125 -18.41 -0.39 -0.14
N PRO A 126 -19.60 -0.86 -0.52
CA PRO A 126 -19.76 -1.77 -1.66
C PRO A 126 -19.16 -1.16 -2.93
N LEU A 127 -18.50 -1.97 -3.77
CA LEU A 127 -17.87 -1.48 -5.00
C LEU A 127 -18.87 -0.78 -5.93
N GLU A 128 -20.14 -1.21 -5.88
CA GLU A 128 -21.26 -0.65 -6.65
C GLU A 128 -21.60 0.79 -6.23
N GLU A 129 -21.37 1.12 -4.96
CA GLU A 129 -21.68 2.43 -4.38
C GLU A 129 -20.44 3.34 -4.33
N LEU A 130 -19.25 2.78 -4.60
CA LEU A 130 -17.98 3.48 -4.46
C LEU A 130 -17.90 4.71 -5.39
N GLU A 131 -18.37 4.59 -6.65
CA GLU A 131 -18.38 5.74 -7.57
C GLU A 131 -19.26 6.88 -7.03
N GLY A 132 -20.44 6.54 -6.50
CA GLY A 132 -21.35 7.51 -5.89
C GLY A 132 -20.73 8.16 -4.64
N HIS A 133 -20.06 7.36 -3.80
CA HIS A 133 -19.41 7.85 -2.60
C HIS A 133 -18.25 8.79 -2.90
N VAL A 134 -17.42 8.46 -3.91
CA VAL A 134 -16.32 9.32 -4.36
C VAL A 134 -16.86 10.66 -4.86
N LYS A 135 -17.91 10.66 -5.68
CA LYS A 135 -18.56 11.89 -6.16
C LYS A 135 -19.08 12.73 -4.99
N GLN A 136 -19.79 12.10 -4.06
CA GLN A 136 -20.33 12.79 -2.89
C GLN A 136 -19.22 13.42 -2.04
N LYS A 137 -18.11 12.70 -1.81
CA LYS A 137 -16.95 13.20 -1.07
C LYS A 137 -16.24 14.35 -1.78
N GLU A 138 -16.20 14.31 -3.10
CA GLU A 138 -15.63 15.39 -3.89
C GLU A 138 -16.47 16.67 -3.82
N GLU A 139 -17.81 16.54 -3.89
CA GLU A 139 -18.73 17.65 -3.66
C GLU A 139 -18.62 18.21 -2.22
N GLU A 140 -18.56 17.34 -1.21
CA GLU A 140 -18.39 17.74 0.18
C GLU A 140 -17.08 18.51 0.40
N LYS A 141 -15.98 18.04 -0.20
CA LYS A 141 -14.68 18.70 -0.15
C LYS A 141 -14.74 20.10 -0.77
N GLN A 142 -15.35 20.24 -1.95
CA GLN A 142 -15.50 21.55 -2.61
C GLN A 142 -16.30 22.53 -1.75
N ARG A 143 -17.41 22.08 -1.16
CA ARG A 143 -18.23 22.92 -0.26
C ARG A 143 -17.47 23.37 0.97
N LEU A 144 -16.65 22.48 1.56
CA LEU A 144 -15.81 22.82 2.71
C LEU A 144 -14.71 23.82 2.34
N GLU A 145 -14.06 23.66 1.17
CA GLU A 145 -13.05 24.60 0.69
C GLU A 145 -13.64 25.99 0.45
N GLU A 146 -14.84 26.08 -0.11
CA GLU A 146 -15.57 27.33 -0.27
C GLU A 146 -15.93 27.97 1.08
N ALA A 147 -16.42 27.18 2.04
CA ALA A 147 -16.74 27.66 3.38
C ALA A 147 -15.49 28.18 4.11
N ILE A 148 -14.36 27.48 4.01
CA ILE A 148 -13.07 27.92 4.56
C ILE A 148 -12.63 29.24 3.92
N LYS A 149 -12.74 29.36 2.60
CA LYS A 149 -12.41 30.60 1.87
C LYS A 149 -13.29 31.76 2.29
N HIS A 150 -14.59 31.54 2.41
CA HIS A 150 -15.56 32.54 2.86
C HIS A 150 -15.29 32.99 4.30
N ASN A 151 -15.11 32.05 5.22
CA ASN A 151 -14.81 32.35 6.62
C ASN A 151 -13.49 33.12 6.78
N ARG A 152 -12.46 32.79 5.98
CA ARG A 152 -11.21 33.55 5.97
C ARG A 152 -11.43 35.00 5.51
N ALA A 153 -12.22 35.22 4.46
CA ALA A 153 -12.56 36.56 3.99
C ALA A 153 -13.34 37.38 5.04
N ILE A 154 -14.26 36.74 5.78
CA ILE A 154 -14.95 37.37 6.90
C ILE A 154 -13.94 37.78 7.97
N LEU A 155 -13.08 36.87 8.42
CA LEU A 155 -12.07 37.15 9.44
C LEU A 155 -11.15 38.30 9.02
N ASP A 156 -10.70 38.33 7.77
CA ASP A 156 -9.87 39.40 7.24
C ASP A 156 -10.62 40.75 7.26
N SER A 157 -11.91 40.77 6.94
CA SER A 157 -12.75 41.98 6.99
C SER A 157 -13.06 42.45 8.42
N THR A 158 -13.30 41.52 9.35
CA THR A 158 -13.58 41.84 10.76
C THR A 158 -12.33 42.31 11.50
N ASN A 159 -11.14 41.84 11.11
CA ASN A 159 -9.88 42.32 11.65
C ASN A 159 -9.61 43.80 11.30
N VAL A 160 -10.15 44.29 10.17
CA VAL A 160 -10.14 45.73 9.85
C VAL A 160 -11.13 46.52 10.73
N ASP A 161 -12.29 45.93 11.04
CA ASP A 161 -13.31 46.56 11.89
C ASP A 161 -12.88 46.70 13.36
N VAL A 162 -12.13 45.73 13.90
CA VAL A 162 -11.55 45.82 15.26
C VAL A 162 -10.57 46.99 15.38
N GLN A 163 -9.80 47.29 14.33
CA GLN A 163 -8.90 48.44 14.33
C GLN A 163 -9.69 49.75 14.37
N THR A 164 -10.75 49.87 13.57
CA THR A 164 -11.64 51.04 13.58
C THR A 164 -12.35 51.22 14.92
N ILE A 165 -12.79 50.13 15.56
CA ILE A 165 -13.36 50.16 16.91
C ILE A 165 -12.31 50.61 17.94
N SER A 166 -11.06 50.13 17.83
CA SER A 166 -9.98 50.52 18.74
C SER A 166 -9.62 52.01 18.63
N GLU A 167 -9.60 52.54 17.41
CA GLU A 167 -9.37 53.95 17.13
C GLU A 167 -10.50 54.82 17.69
N TYR A 168 -11.76 54.39 17.53
CA TYR A 168 -12.92 55.07 18.11
C TYR A 168 -12.89 55.07 19.65
N THR A 169 -12.53 53.95 20.28
CA THR A 169 -12.38 53.91 21.75
C THR A 169 -11.28 54.83 22.24
N HIS A 170 -10.15 54.89 21.54
CA HIS A 170 -9.04 55.78 21.91
C HIS A 170 -9.40 57.27 21.79
N LEU A 171 -10.03 57.66 20.68
CA LEU A 171 -10.53 59.03 20.45
C LEU A 171 -11.56 59.44 21.51
N LYS A 172 -12.43 58.51 21.92
CA LYS A 172 -13.42 58.76 22.96
C LYS A 172 -12.76 59.02 24.32
N ASP A 173 -11.75 58.24 24.68
CA ASP A 173 -11.02 58.40 25.95
C ASP A 173 -10.25 59.74 26.00
N GLU A 174 -9.63 60.15 24.89
CA GLU A 174 -8.98 61.46 24.79
C GLU A 174 -9.98 62.62 24.95
N LEU A 175 -11.15 62.52 24.31
CA LEU A 175 -12.20 63.54 24.41
C LEU A 175 -12.74 63.67 25.84
N PHE A 176 -12.93 62.56 26.54
CA PHE A 176 -13.32 62.57 27.95
C PHE A 176 -12.24 63.19 28.85
N GLY A 177 -10.96 62.90 28.59
CA GLY A 177 -9.83 63.50 29.30
C GLY A 177 -9.76 65.02 29.14
N ILE A 178 -9.95 65.53 27.91
CA ILE A 178 -9.99 66.96 27.63
C ILE A 178 -11.16 67.64 28.33
N HIS A 179 -12.36 67.03 28.28
CA HIS A 179 -13.53 67.59 28.96
C HIS A 179 -13.33 67.68 30.48
N LEU A 180 -12.76 66.65 31.10
CA LEU A 180 -12.47 66.66 32.53
C LEU A 180 -11.44 67.74 32.89
N PHE A 181 -10.41 67.92 32.06
CA PHE A 181 -9.40 68.96 32.26
C PHE A 181 -9.99 70.38 32.17
N ILE A 182 -10.87 70.62 31.19
CA ILE A 182 -11.58 71.91 31.05
C ILE A 182 -12.47 72.18 32.27
N ILE A 183 -13.23 71.18 32.74
CA ILE A 183 -14.11 71.32 33.90
C ILE A 183 -13.30 71.62 35.16
N VAL A 184 -12.23 70.87 35.42
CA VAL A 184 -11.36 71.07 36.59
C VAL A 184 -10.67 72.43 36.53
N GLY A 185 -10.18 72.85 35.34
CA GLY A 185 -9.61 74.17 35.13
C GLY A 185 -10.60 75.30 35.39
N TYR A 186 -11.84 75.16 34.94
CA TYR A 186 -12.89 76.16 35.15
C TYR A 186 -13.30 76.29 36.63
N ILE A 187 -13.43 75.16 37.33
CA ILE A 187 -13.71 75.13 38.78
C ILE A 187 -12.55 75.77 39.56
N GLY A 188 -11.30 75.44 39.21
CA GLY A 188 -10.11 76.02 39.82
C GLY A 188 -10.03 77.54 39.60
N TYR A 189 -10.36 78.02 38.41
CA TYR A 189 -10.39 79.45 38.08
C TYR A 189 -11.45 80.21 38.89
N ILE A 190 -12.67 79.64 39.01
CA ILE A 190 -13.73 80.22 39.85
C ILE A 190 -13.31 80.26 41.32
N GLY A 191 -12.70 79.18 41.83
CA GLY A 191 -12.19 79.13 43.20
C GLY A 191 -11.09 80.16 43.47
N TYR A 192 -10.19 80.38 42.50
CA TYR A 192 -9.13 81.38 42.60
C TYR A 192 -9.69 82.82 42.64
N ILE A 193 -10.69 83.13 41.81
CA ILE A 193 -11.37 84.44 41.83
C ILE A 193 -12.06 84.68 43.17
N ALA A 194 -12.72 83.67 43.74
CA ALA A 194 -13.40 83.78 45.02
C ALA A 194 -12.45 83.99 46.22
N PHE A 195 -11.17 83.62 46.10
CA PHE A 195 -10.16 83.81 47.16
C PHE A 195 -9.51 85.21 47.13
N LEU A 196 -9.63 85.94 46.02
CA LEU A 196 -9.00 87.25 45.79
C LEU A 196 -9.93 88.46 46.07
N VAL A 197 -11.20 88.21 46.43
CA VAL A 197 -12.22 89.22 46.78
C VAL A 197 -12.54 89.11 48.27
#